data_AF-A0A661SSC0-F1
#
_entry.id   AF-A0A661SSC0-F1
#
_cell.length_a   1.000
_cell.length_b   1.000
_cell.length_c   1.000
_cell.angle_alpha   90.00
_cell.angle_beta   90.00
_cell.angle_gamma   90.00
#
_symmetry.space_group_name_H-M   'P 1'
#
loop_
_entity.id
_entity.type
_entity.pdbx_description
1 polymer ?
#
loop_
_entity_poly.entity_id
_entity_poly.type
_entity_poly.pdbx_seq_one_letter_code
_entity_poly.pdbx_strand_id
1 'polypeptide(L)'
;MIPHFFLSTGCLMRLLSTNRPELISVGAPQHLIQKIFGEPDDVSVRKNPEIWKYEQECMELAFYKDKSAGEFLLESVHFYFSRENVTPDEFRQAASVFGIRLRHDPELTFEGSQLAFRAESGVSIIFNAENGDFHLSSMHYYKPPDQINRAEVADRAECYHSAELETPEISQVV
;
A
#
# COMPACT_ATOMS: atom_id res chain seq x y z
N MET A 1 17.29 5.16 -18.62
CA MET A 1 15.92 5.47 -19.06
C MET A 1 15.04 4.44 -18.38
N ILE A 2 14.52 4.77 -17.20
CA ILE A 2 13.85 3.84 -16.27
C ILE A 2 12.35 4.14 -16.36
N PRO A 3 11.46 3.13 -16.44
CA PRO A 3 10.05 3.38 -16.68
C PRO A 3 9.41 4.06 -15.48
N HIS A 4 8.71 5.16 -15.73
CA HIS A 4 7.78 5.74 -14.75
C HIS A 4 6.67 4.73 -14.50
N PHE A 5 6.65 4.12 -13.31
CA PHE A 5 5.48 3.38 -12.84
C PHE A 5 4.41 4.38 -12.44
N PHE A 6 3.68 4.91 -13.42
CA PHE A 6 2.33 5.38 -13.14
C PHE A 6 1.50 4.14 -12.81
N LEU A 7 1.19 3.93 -11.53
CA LEU A 7 0.14 2.99 -11.15
C LEU A 7 -1.16 3.55 -11.72
N SER A 8 -1.48 3.16 -12.96
CA SER A 8 -2.76 3.49 -13.58
C SER A 8 -3.89 3.14 -12.62
N THR A 9 -5.01 3.87 -12.70
CA THR A 9 -6.22 3.54 -11.92
C THR A 9 -6.57 2.04 -12.04
N GLY A 10 -6.28 1.42 -13.18
CA GLY A 10 -6.40 -0.03 -13.39
C GLY A 10 -5.47 -0.88 -12.53
N CYS A 11 -4.20 -0.52 -12.33
CA CYS A 11 -3.26 -1.20 -11.43
C CYS A 11 -3.65 -1.03 -9.96
N LEU A 12 -4.05 0.19 -9.58
CA LEU A 12 -4.54 0.50 -8.23
C LEU A 12 -5.81 -0.29 -7.90
N MET A 13 -6.76 -0.33 -8.84
CA MET A 13 -7.96 -1.14 -8.71
C MET A 13 -7.63 -2.62 -8.72
N ARG A 14 -6.62 -3.08 -9.47
CA ARG A 14 -6.16 -4.47 -9.41
C ARG A 14 -5.65 -4.83 -8.02
N LEU A 15 -4.82 -3.97 -7.42
CA LEU A 15 -4.28 -4.12 -6.07
C LEU A 15 -5.38 -4.14 -4.99
N LEU A 16 -6.45 -3.36 -5.17
CA LEU A 16 -7.63 -3.40 -4.30
C LEU A 16 -8.54 -4.60 -4.58
N SER A 17 -8.70 -4.99 -5.84
CA SER A 17 -9.65 -6.00 -6.33
C SER A 17 -9.26 -7.43 -5.99
N THR A 18 -7.97 -7.66 -5.77
CA THR A 18 -7.51 -8.97 -5.30
C THR A 18 -8.04 -9.27 -3.91
N ASN A 19 -8.58 -8.27 -3.19
CA ASN A 19 -8.78 -8.32 -1.73
C ASN A 19 -7.48 -8.71 -1.00
N ARG A 20 -6.34 -8.56 -1.69
CA ARG A 20 -4.99 -8.92 -1.25
C ARG A 20 -4.06 -7.71 -1.45
N PRO A 21 -4.20 -6.65 -0.64
CA PRO A 21 -3.11 -5.70 -0.43
C PRO A 21 -1.82 -6.40 0.10
N GLU A 22 -1.93 -7.70 0.42
CA GLU A 22 -0.96 -8.66 0.94
C GLU A 22 0.34 -8.86 0.15
N LEU A 23 0.48 -8.32 -1.08
CA LEU A 23 1.79 -8.22 -1.77
C LEU A 23 2.78 -7.35 -0.98
N ILE A 24 2.27 -6.51 -0.08
CA ILE A 24 3.02 -5.88 0.99
C ILE A 24 2.26 -6.19 2.29
N SER A 25 2.43 -7.40 2.83
CA SER A 25 1.74 -7.80 4.04
C SER A 25 2.25 -6.98 5.23
N VAL A 26 1.37 -6.18 5.84
CA VAL A 26 1.62 -5.62 7.17
C VAL A 26 2.04 -6.77 8.10
N GLY A 27 3.11 -6.54 8.86
CA GLY A 27 3.83 -7.53 9.64
C GLY A 27 5.07 -8.12 8.95
N ALA A 28 5.29 -7.85 7.66
CA ALA A 28 6.49 -8.33 6.97
C ALA A 28 7.77 -7.73 7.56
N PRO A 29 8.82 -8.56 7.75
CA PRO A 29 10.13 -8.07 8.14
C PRO A 29 10.71 -7.05 7.16
N GLN A 30 11.34 -6.02 7.71
CA GLN A 30 11.99 -4.94 6.94
C GLN A 30 12.96 -5.46 5.87
N HIS A 31 13.72 -6.51 6.15
CA HIS A 31 14.67 -7.08 5.18
C HIS A 31 13.98 -7.72 3.96
N LEU A 32 12.75 -8.25 4.11
CA LEU A 32 11.98 -8.77 2.98
C LEU A 32 11.44 -7.63 2.12
N ILE A 33 10.98 -6.55 2.75
CA ILE A 33 10.51 -5.36 2.04
C ILE A 33 11.66 -4.75 1.22
N GLN A 34 12.85 -4.64 1.79
CA GLN A 34 14.05 -4.16 1.09
C GLN A 34 14.45 -5.05 -0.09
N LYS A 35 14.25 -6.38 -0.01
CA LYS A 35 14.47 -7.26 -1.16
C LYS A 35 13.49 -7.00 -2.31
N ILE A 36 12.25 -6.65 -2.01
CA ILE A 36 11.18 -6.44 -3.00
C ILE A 36 11.32 -5.07 -3.66
N PHE A 37 11.51 -4.02 -2.87
CA PHE A 37 11.50 -2.62 -3.34
C PHE A 37 12.89 -2.01 -3.49
N GLY A 38 13.93 -2.68 -3.02
CA GLY A 38 15.27 -2.11 -2.96
C GLY A 38 15.45 -1.13 -1.80
N GLU A 39 16.52 -0.34 -1.88
CA GLU A 39 16.82 0.72 -0.91
C GLU A 39 15.79 1.85 -1.01
N PRO A 40 15.31 2.39 0.12
CA PRO A 40 14.49 3.60 0.12
C PRO A 40 15.29 4.84 -0.27
N ASP A 41 14.60 5.83 -0.85
CA ASP A 41 15.19 7.14 -1.19
C ASP A 41 15.50 7.97 0.06
N ASP A 42 14.64 7.87 1.09
CA ASP A 42 14.83 8.53 2.37
C ASP A 42 14.32 7.67 3.53
N VAL A 43 14.93 7.84 4.70
CA VAL A 43 14.56 7.15 5.93
C VAL A 43 14.42 8.17 7.05
N SER A 44 13.29 8.13 7.75
CA SER A 44 13.03 9.09 8.82
C SER A 44 14.09 9.04 9.92
N VAL A 45 14.48 10.22 10.39
CA VAL A 45 15.44 10.39 11.49
C VAL A 45 14.93 9.75 12.79
N ARG A 46 13.61 9.75 13.01
CA ARG A 46 12.97 9.04 14.12
C ARG A 46 12.77 7.57 13.71
N LYS A 47 13.10 6.65 14.61
CA LYS A 47 13.02 5.19 14.38
C LYS A 47 11.79 4.53 14.98
N ASN A 48 10.81 5.30 15.45
CA ASN A 48 9.57 4.78 16.05
C ASN A 48 8.38 5.72 15.73
N PRO A 49 7.62 5.43 14.67
CA PRO A 49 7.93 4.45 13.63
C PRO A 49 9.17 4.88 12.81
N GLU A 50 9.91 3.92 12.26
CA GLU A 50 10.88 4.19 11.19
C GLU A 50 10.10 4.24 9.87
N ILE A 51 10.23 5.31 9.11
CA ILE A 51 9.49 5.55 7.88
C ILE A 51 10.47 5.50 6.72
N TRP A 52 10.19 4.66 5.74
CA TRP A 52 10.92 4.57 4.48
C TRP A 52 10.11 5.23 3.39
N LYS A 53 10.76 6.09 2.60
CA LYS A 53 10.15 6.79 1.47
C LYS A 53 10.69 6.24 0.16
N TYR A 54 9.78 6.01 -0.77
CA TYR A 54 10.03 5.63 -2.15
C TYR A 54 9.38 6.70 -3.02
N GLU A 55 10.14 7.74 -3.38
CA GLU A 55 9.64 8.95 -4.02
C GLU A 55 9.14 8.67 -5.43
N GLN A 56 9.81 7.79 -6.17
CA GLN A 56 9.43 7.44 -7.55
C GLN A 56 8.09 6.69 -7.59
N GLU A 57 7.85 5.85 -6.60
CA GLU A 57 6.64 5.06 -6.41
C GLU A 57 5.54 5.82 -5.66
N CYS A 58 5.81 7.06 -5.23
CA CYS A 58 4.94 7.85 -4.37
C CYS A 58 4.43 7.05 -3.16
N MET A 59 5.33 6.31 -2.52
CA MET A 59 5.01 5.35 -1.46
C MET A 59 5.80 5.63 -0.20
N GLU A 60 5.14 5.56 0.96
CA GLU A 60 5.77 5.57 2.27
C GLU A 60 5.40 4.29 3.04
N LEU A 61 6.40 3.69 3.67
CA LEU A 61 6.27 2.48 4.48
C LEU A 61 6.65 2.81 5.91
N ALA A 62 5.76 2.56 6.87
CA ALA A 62 6.06 2.73 8.29
C ALA A 62 6.39 1.38 8.92
N PHE A 63 7.45 1.33 9.70
CA PHE A 63 7.90 0.15 10.43
C PHE A 63 7.90 0.42 11.93
N TYR A 64 7.44 -0.57 12.70
CA TYR A 64 7.58 -0.57 14.15
C TYR A 64 8.65 -1.58 14.58
N LYS A 65 9.38 -1.26 15.65
CA LYS A 65 10.32 -2.20 16.24
C LYS A 65 9.59 -3.18 17.16
N ASP A 66 9.53 -4.44 16.77
CA ASP A 66 9.04 -5.49 17.65
C ASP A 66 10.12 -5.85 18.69
N LYS A 67 9.85 -5.53 19.95
CA LYS A 67 10.77 -5.81 21.07
C LYS A 67 10.99 -7.30 21.30
N SER A 68 10.04 -8.16 20.92
CA SER A 68 10.11 -9.61 21.12
C SER A 68 10.94 -10.32 20.05
N ALA A 69 10.79 -9.91 18.79
CA ALA A 69 11.52 -10.48 17.66
C ALA A 69 12.88 -9.78 17.41
N GLY A 70 13.06 -8.56 17.92
CA GLY A 70 14.29 -7.79 17.72
C GLY A 70 14.41 -7.17 16.32
N GLU A 71 13.39 -7.29 15.48
CA GLU A 71 13.35 -6.80 14.10
C GLU A 71 12.29 -5.70 13.90
N PHE A 72 12.43 -4.96 12.80
CA PHE A 72 11.42 -4.02 12.34
C PHE A 72 10.41 -4.73 11.45
N LEU A 73 9.14 -4.53 11.77
CA LEU A 73 8.02 -5.11 11.03
C LEU A 73 7.20 -3.99 10.41
N LEU A 74 6.76 -4.21 9.17
CA LEU A 74 5.93 -3.26 8.46
C LEU A 74 4.62 -3.06 9.22
N GLU A 75 4.25 -1.81 9.50
CA GLU A 75 3.03 -1.41 10.19
C GLU A 75 1.99 -0.88 9.20
N SER A 76 2.45 -0.10 8.21
CA SER A 76 1.57 0.47 7.21
C SER A 76 2.24 0.79 5.89
N VAL A 77 1.39 0.89 4.89
CA VAL A 77 1.72 1.27 3.51
C VAL A 77 0.85 2.46 3.14
N HIS A 78 1.48 3.57 2.75
CA HIS A 78 0.81 4.77 2.29
C HIS A 78 1.22 5.08 0.85
N PHE A 79 0.24 5.21 -0.04
CA PHE A 79 0.44 5.70 -1.41
C PHE A 79 -0.10 7.13 -1.53
N TYR A 80 0.68 8.01 -2.13
CA TYR A 80 0.31 9.38 -2.44
C TYR A 80 0.02 9.53 -3.93
N PHE A 81 -0.98 10.35 -4.23
CA PHE A 81 -1.38 10.65 -5.60
C PHE A 81 -1.26 12.15 -5.82
N SER A 82 -0.43 12.53 -6.78
CA SER A 82 -0.30 13.95 -7.16
C SER A 82 -1.42 14.30 -8.14
N ARG A 83 -2.50 14.89 -7.61
CA ARG A 83 -3.63 15.44 -8.40
C ARG A 83 -4.17 14.46 -9.45
N GLU A 84 -4.43 13.24 -9.03
CA GLU A 84 -5.22 12.33 -9.86
C GLU A 84 -6.60 12.96 -10.05
N ASN A 85 -7.00 13.17 -11.30
CA ASN A 85 -8.34 13.64 -11.65
C ASN A 85 -9.36 12.49 -11.51
N VAL A 86 -9.33 11.84 -10.35
CA VAL A 86 -10.27 10.78 -9.98
C VAL A 86 -11.14 11.33 -8.87
N THR A 87 -12.41 11.54 -9.21
CA THR A 87 -13.42 11.98 -8.26
C THR A 87 -13.87 10.82 -7.36
N PRO A 88 -14.48 11.11 -6.20
CA PRO A 88 -15.05 10.08 -5.34
C PRO A 88 -16.03 9.13 -6.07
N ASP A 89 -16.87 9.66 -6.96
CA ASP A 89 -17.88 8.86 -7.65
C ASP A 89 -17.26 7.95 -8.72
N GLU A 90 -16.30 8.45 -9.49
CA GLU A 90 -15.55 7.63 -10.46
C GLU A 90 -14.81 6.49 -9.75
N PHE A 91 -14.15 6.78 -8.62
CA PHE A 91 -13.46 5.77 -7.84
C PHE A 91 -14.43 4.71 -7.31
N ARG A 92 -15.58 5.12 -6.75
CA ARG A 92 -16.60 4.20 -6.23
C ARG A 92 -17.20 3.32 -7.32
N GLN A 93 -17.45 3.89 -8.50
CA GLN A 93 -17.94 3.12 -9.64
C GLN A 93 -16.90 2.08 -10.08
N ALA A 94 -15.64 2.48 -10.22
CA ALA A 94 -14.56 1.56 -10.54
C ALA A 94 -14.43 0.46 -9.48
N ALA A 95 -14.39 0.82 -8.19
CA ALA A 95 -14.33 -0.14 -7.08
C ALA A 95 -15.49 -1.17 -7.12
N SER A 96 -16.70 -0.73 -7.44
CA SER A 96 -17.87 -1.60 -7.60
C SER A 96 -17.70 -2.61 -8.74
N VAL A 97 -17.08 -2.24 -9.87
CA VAL A 97 -16.81 -3.17 -10.99
C VAL A 97 -15.94 -4.33 -10.53
N PHE A 98 -15.03 -4.06 -9.59
CA PHE A 98 -14.14 -5.05 -9.00
C PHE A 98 -14.71 -5.72 -7.74
N GLY A 99 -15.98 -5.48 -7.38
CA GLY A 99 -16.61 -6.06 -6.21
C GLY A 99 -16.12 -5.50 -4.86
N ILE A 100 -15.36 -4.39 -4.88
CA ILE A 100 -14.84 -3.76 -3.67
C ILE A 100 -15.95 -2.93 -3.03
N ARG A 101 -16.26 -3.25 -1.77
CA ARG A 101 -17.22 -2.49 -0.98
C ARG A 101 -16.52 -1.39 -0.21
N LEU A 102 -16.95 -0.16 -0.47
CA LEU A 102 -16.47 1.04 0.20
C LEU A 102 -17.53 1.55 1.16
N ARG A 103 -17.13 1.85 2.39
CA ARG A 103 -17.97 2.49 3.40
C ARG A 103 -17.40 3.85 3.74
N HIS A 104 -18.26 4.82 4.02
CA HIS A 104 -17.83 6.13 4.49
C HIS A 104 -17.04 6.00 5.79
N ASP A 105 -15.91 6.69 5.89
CA ASP A 105 -15.03 6.67 7.06
C ASP A 105 -15.10 8.02 7.79
N PRO A 106 -15.91 8.13 8.86
CA PRO A 106 -16.09 9.39 9.58
C PRO A 106 -14.86 9.81 10.39
N GLU A 107 -13.96 8.89 10.74
CA GLU A 107 -12.74 9.21 11.51
C GLU A 107 -11.71 9.94 10.66
N LEU A 108 -11.76 9.73 9.35
CA LEU A 108 -10.88 10.32 8.36
C LEU A 108 -11.61 11.31 7.44
N THR A 109 -12.86 11.68 7.73
CA THR A 109 -13.61 12.66 6.95
C THR A 109 -13.66 13.99 7.70
N PHE A 110 -13.28 15.07 7.02
CA PHE A 110 -13.27 16.44 7.55
C PHE A 110 -14.10 17.33 6.62
N GLU A 111 -15.17 17.92 7.17
CA GLU A 111 -16.12 18.70 6.38
C GLU A 111 -15.45 19.83 5.60
N GLY A 112 -15.70 19.87 4.30
CA GLY A 112 -15.17 20.90 3.39
C GLY A 112 -13.70 20.75 3.00
N SER A 113 -12.97 19.76 3.52
CA SER A 113 -11.54 19.59 3.21
C SER A 113 -11.13 18.17 2.84
N GLN A 114 -11.78 17.14 3.39
CA GLN A 114 -11.39 15.76 3.18
C GLN A 114 -12.59 14.81 3.24
N LEU A 115 -12.67 13.90 2.28
CA LEU A 115 -13.64 12.81 2.25
C LEU A 115 -12.89 11.49 2.26
N ALA A 116 -13.26 10.59 3.16
CA ALA A 116 -12.62 9.29 3.26
C ALA A 116 -13.62 8.12 3.16
N PHE A 117 -13.14 7.04 2.54
CA PHE A 117 -13.81 5.76 2.50
C PHE A 117 -12.87 4.67 3.00
N ARG A 118 -13.44 3.61 3.59
CA ARG A 118 -12.73 2.41 3.99
C ARG A 118 -13.27 1.20 3.24
N ALA A 119 -12.36 0.44 2.64
CA ALA A 119 -12.66 -0.85 2.04
C ALA A 119 -12.81 -1.93 3.12
N GLU A 120 -13.53 -3.01 2.83
CA GLU A 120 -13.64 -4.17 3.75
C GLU A 120 -12.28 -4.82 4.04
N SER A 121 -11.30 -4.67 3.14
CA SER A 121 -9.91 -5.08 3.34
C SER A 121 -9.15 -4.24 4.37
N GLY A 122 -9.73 -3.14 4.88
CA GLY A 122 -9.10 -2.22 5.82
C GLY A 122 -8.30 -1.08 5.18
N VAL A 123 -8.22 -1.02 3.85
CA VAL A 123 -7.59 0.10 3.14
C VAL A 123 -8.48 1.34 3.25
N SER A 124 -7.88 2.45 3.68
CA SER A 124 -8.49 3.78 3.69
C SER A 124 -8.15 4.51 2.38
N ILE A 125 -9.14 5.17 1.78
CA ILE A 125 -9.04 5.92 0.54
C ILE A 125 -9.45 7.35 0.86
N ILE A 126 -8.55 8.30 0.61
CA ILE A 126 -8.67 9.68 1.06
C ILE A 126 -8.70 10.61 -0.15
N PHE A 127 -9.73 11.45 -0.20
CA PHE A 127 -9.92 12.51 -1.18
C PHE A 127 -9.79 13.87 -0.49
N ASN A 128 -8.97 14.76 -1.03
CA ASN A 128 -8.86 16.13 -0.52
C ASN A 128 -9.61 17.09 -1.42
N ALA A 129 -10.22 18.11 -0.82
CA ALA A 129 -10.87 19.20 -1.54
C ALA A 129 -9.81 20.23 -1.98
N GLU A 130 -9.69 20.46 -3.28
CA GLU A 130 -8.95 21.58 -3.86
C GLU A 130 -9.92 22.44 -4.67
N ASN A 131 -10.03 23.73 -4.35
CA ASN A 131 -10.94 24.68 -5.03
C ASN A 131 -12.43 24.26 -5.06
N GLY A 132 -12.87 23.43 -4.11
CA GLY A 132 -14.25 22.96 -4.00
C GLY A 132 -14.49 21.58 -4.63
N ASP A 133 -13.51 21.03 -5.35
CA ASP A 133 -13.59 19.71 -5.97
C ASP A 133 -12.73 18.69 -5.21
N PHE A 134 -13.26 17.48 -5.03
CA PHE A 134 -12.55 16.40 -4.35
C PHE A 134 -11.73 15.57 -5.34
N HIS A 135 -10.46 15.37 -5.02
CA HIS A 135 -9.52 14.58 -5.81
C HIS A 135 -8.88 13.50 -4.96
N LEU A 136 -8.64 12.33 -5.55
CA LEU A 136 -7.93 11.24 -4.88
C LEU A 136 -6.54 11.74 -4.47
N SER A 137 -6.30 11.75 -3.16
CA SER A 137 -5.06 12.26 -2.57
C SER A 137 -4.17 11.12 -2.11
N SER A 138 -4.74 10.13 -1.43
CA SER A 138 -3.94 9.03 -0.93
C SER A 138 -4.75 7.79 -0.61
N MET A 139 -4.03 6.68 -0.48
CA MET A 139 -4.54 5.43 0.06
C MET A 139 -3.61 4.90 1.13
N HIS A 140 -4.19 4.43 2.22
CA HIS A 140 -3.44 3.99 3.39
C HIS A 140 -3.96 2.65 3.88
N TYR A 141 -3.07 1.67 3.96
CA TYR A 141 -3.33 0.39 4.60
C TYR A 141 -2.55 0.32 5.91
N TYR A 142 -3.28 0.25 7.02
CA TYR A 142 -2.73 0.19 8.37
C TYR A 142 -3.32 -1.01 9.08
N LYS A 143 -2.47 -1.79 9.74
CA LYS A 143 -2.91 -2.80 10.70
C LYS A 143 -2.12 -2.60 12.00
N PRO A 144 -2.80 -2.35 13.13
CA PRO A 144 -2.08 -2.13 14.38
C PRO A 144 -1.35 -3.41 14.79
N PRO A 145 -0.19 -3.31 15.48
CA PRO A 145 0.67 -4.46 15.78
C PRO A 145 -0.02 -5.63 16.50
N ASP A 146 -1.04 -5.36 17.33
CA ASP A 146 -1.82 -6.35 18.06
C ASP A 146 -2.78 -7.15 17.17
N GLN A 147 -3.06 -6.67 15.96
CA GLN A 147 -3.91 -7.32 14.97
C GLN A 147 -3.11 -8.04 13.88
N ILE A 148 -1.77 -8.00 13.94
CA ILE A 148 -0.90 -8.72 13.00
C ILE A 148 -0.84 -10.20 13.40
N ASN A 149 -1.39 -11.06 12.55
CA ASN A 149 -1.29 -12.51 12.72
C ASN A 149 0.05 -13.00 12.20
N ARG A 150 1.02 -13.24 13.10
CA ARG A 150 2.39 -13.62 12.74
C ARG A 150 2.48 -14.97 12.02
N ALA A 151 1.57 -15.91 12.30
CA ALA A 151 1.54 -17.20 11.62
C ALA A 151 1.18 -17.02 10.14
N GLU A 152 0.24 -16.13 9.84
CA GLU A 152 -0.16 -15.77 8.48
C GLU A 152 0.96 -15.03 7.73
N VAL A 153 1.72 -14.17 8.43
CA VAL A 153 2.89 -13.49 7.84
C VAL A 153 4.02 -14.48 7.52
N ALA A 154 4.31 -15.43 8.40
CA ALA A 154 5.36 -16.43 8.20
C ALA A 154 5.05 -17.39 7.03
N ASP A 155 3.83 -17.90 6.95
CA ASP A 155 3.34 -18.73 5.83
C ASP A 155 3.45 -18.00 4.48
N ARG A 156 3.23 -16.68 4.49
CA ARG A 156 3.40 -15.82 3.31
C ARG A 156 4.85 -15.51 2.98
N ALA A 157 5.74 -15.39 3.98
CA ALA A 157 7.18 -15.22 3.78
C ALA A 157 7.77 -16.37 2.93
N GLU A 158 7.29 -17.59 3.13
CA GLU A 158 7.66 -18.78 2.33
C GLU A 158 7.20 -18.68 0.87
N CYS A 159 6.05 -18.03 0.61
CA CYS A 159 5.59 -17.74 -0.75
C CYS A 159 6.49 -16.73 -1.48
N TYR A 160 7.04 -15.73 -0.77
CA TYR A 160 8.01 -14.80 -1.35
C TYR A 160 9.34 -15.47 -1.71
N HIS A 161 9.78 -16.46 -0.94
CA HIS A 161 10.98 -17.26 -1.27
C HIS A 161 10.74 -18.24 -2.42
N SER A 162 9.52 -18.77 -2.56
CA SER A 162 9.18 -19.72 -3.63
C SER A 162 9.07 -19.07 -5.01
N ALA A 163 8.73 -17.77 -5.08
CA ALA A 163 8.73 -17.00 -6.33
C ALA A 163 10.15 -16.78 -6.91
N GLU A 164 11.21 -16.99 -6.14
CA GLU A 164 12.61 -16.94 -6.63
C GLU A 164 12.99 -18.19 -7.47
N LEU A 165 12.18 -19.25 -7.45
CA LEU A 165 12.51 -20.52 -8.14
C LEU A 165 11.86 -20.69 -9.52
N GLU A 166 11.05 -19.72 -9.97
CA GLU A 166 10.49 -19.70 -11.33
C GLU A 166 10.95 -18.46 -12.09
N THR A 167 12.26 -18.34 -12.32
CA THR A 167 12.72 -17.59 -13.49
C THR A 167 12.48 -18.48 -14.71
N PRO A 168 11.59 -18.13 -15.66
CA PRO A 168 11.56 -18.86 -16.92
C PRO A 168 12.91 -18.64 -17.60
N GLU A 169 13.64 -19.72 -17.83
CA GLU A 169 14.78 -19.71 -18.73
C GLU A 169 14.29 -19.10 -20.05
N ILE A 170 14.79 -17.91 -20.39
CA ILE A 170 14.63 -17.36 -21.72
C ILE A 170 15.46 -18.27 -22.63
N SER A 171 14.83 -19.33 -23.13
CA SER A 171 15.35 -20.10 -24.24
C SER A 171 15.56 -19.12 -25.40
N GLN A 172 16.83 -18.85 -25.69
CA GLN A 172 17.24 -18.17 -26.90
C GLN A 172 16.74 -19.00 -28.08
N VAL A 173 15.67 -18.53 -28.72
CA VAL A 173 15.29 -19.03 -30.04
C VAL A 173 16.24 -18.36 -31.03
N VAL A 174 17.14 -19.18 -31.56
CA VAL A 174 18.05 -18.92 -32.69
C VAL A 174 17.26 -18.64 -33.96
#